data_AF-Q8RKK7-F1
#
_entry.id   AF-Q8RKK7-F1
#
_cell.length_a   1.000
_cell.length_b   1.000
_cell.length_c   1.000
_cell.angle_alpha   90.00
_cell.angle_beta   90.00
_cell.angle_gamma   90.00
#
_symmetry.space_group_name_H-M   'P 1'
#
loop_
_entity.id
_entity.type
_entity.pdbx_description
1 polymer ?
#
loop_
_entity_poly.entity_id
_entity_poly.type
_entity_poly.pdbx_seq_one_letter_code
_entity_poly.pdbx_strand_id
1 'polypeptide(L)'
;WVAFGIRVMSQFPNFIPEAWAALKPQISTRYAEDGADLVRLNSIVPGPAMPDPTPKLIATGWKEKDIEELKVALDLLNYGNPKYLILITAFNEAWHERNAGGRNKELLKGRDAEIIPYGLPKGVEKFHLLDPDQADERTQTILRDIRDASLHHGPASDF
;
A
#
# COMPACT_ATOMS: atom_id res chain seq x y z
N TRP A 1 -6.26 3.19 -3.75
CA TRP A 1 -6.55 3.97 -2.53
C TRP A 1 -5.39 4.92 -2.28
N VAL A 2 -5.59 5.96 -1.47
CA VAL A 2 -4.49 6.76 -0.88
C VAL A 2 -4.09 6.10 0.44
N ALA A 3 -2.79 5.90 0.72
CA ALA A 3 -2.39 5.25 1.96
C ALA A 3 -2.85 6.02 3.21
N PHE A 4 -3.15 5.29 4.28
CA PHE A 4 -3.60 5.89 5.53
C PHE A 4 -2.59 6.92 6.09
N GLY A 5 -1.29 6.59 6.07
CA GLY A 5 -0.24 7.51 6.48
C GLY A 5 -0.27 8.83 5.68
N ILE A 6 -0.54 8.78 4.37
CA ILE A 6 -0.67 10.00 3.55
C ILE A 6 -1.89 10.81 4.01
N ARG A 7 -3.04 10.17 4.26
CA ARG A 7 -4.25 10.89 4.72
C ARG A 7 -4.02 11.58 6.07
N VAL A 8 -3.41 10.90 7.03
CA VAL A 8 -3.07 11.49 8.33
C VAL A 8 -2.08 12.64 8.17
N MET A 9 -0.99 12.43 7.44
CA MET A 9 0.03 13.46 7.21
C MET A 9 -0.50 14.64 6.37
N SER A 10 -1.55 14.45 5.57
CA SER A 10 -2.18 15.53 4.78
C SER A 10 -2.91 16.55 5.63
N GLN A 11 -3.14 16.26 6.92
CA GLN A 11 -3.68 17.23 7.88
C GLN A 11 -2.63 18.29 8.27
N PHE A 12 -1.35 18.03 8.01
CA PHE A 12 -0.27 18.97 8.25
C PHE A 12 -0.04 19.83 7.00
N PRO A 13 0.01 21.17 7.13
CA PRO A 13 0.13 22.06 5.99
C PRO A 13 1.43 21.82 5.23
N ASN A 14 1.36 21.89 3.90
CA ASN A 14 2.47 21.82 2.94
C ASN A 14 3.27 20.52 2.88
N PHE A 15 3.34 19.73 3.96
CA PHE A 15 4.19 18.54 4.02
C PHE A 15 3.90 17.56 2.88
N ILE A 16 2.66 17.08 2.73
CA ILE A 16 2.32 16.12 1.66
C ILE A 16 2.50 16.70 0.27
N PRO A 17 1.98 17.92 -0.06
CA PRO A 17 2.21 18.51 -1.37
C PRO A 17 3.69 18.63 -1.76
N GLU A 18 4.54 19.11 -0.85
CA GLU A 18 5.97 19.32 -1.12
C GLU A 18 6.75 18.00 -1.17
N ALA A 19 6.54 17.11 -0.20
CA ALA A 19 7.19 15.80 -0.17
C ALA A 19 6.80 14.96 -1.40
N TRP A 20 5.52 14.98 -1.79
CA TRP A 20 5.06 14.31 -2.99
C TRP A 20 5.66 14.91 -4.26
N ALA A 21 5.75 16.24 -4.37
CA ALA A 21 6.36 16.89 -5.53
C ALA A 21 7.82 16.45 -5.72
N ALA A 22 8.57 16.31 -4.63
CA ALA A 22 9.95 15.81 -4.65
C ALA A 22 10.04 14.32 -5.06
N LEU A 23 9.14 13.48 -4.54
CA LEU A 23 9.17 12.03 -4.77
C LEU A 23 8.59 11.61 -6.12
N LYS A 24 7.55 12.29 -6.60
CA LYS A 24 6.79 11.91 -7.81
C LYS A 24 7.68 11.55 -9.01
N PRO A 25 8.70 12.32 -9.41
CA PRO A 25 9.55 11.94 -10.54
C PRO A 25 10.36 10.67 -10.28
N GLN A 26 10.72 10.38 -9.02
CA GLN A 26 11.52 9.20 -8.66
C GLN A 26 10.67 7.93 -8.58
N ILE A 27 9.53 8.00 -7.88
CA ILE A 27 8.65 6.83 -7.69
C ILE A 27 7.89 6.42 -8.97
N SER A 28 7.84 7.30 -9.98
CA SER A 28 7.23 6.99 -11.28
C SER A 28 8.17 6.23 -12.22
N THR A 29 9.38 5.88 -11.78
CA THR A 29 10.37 5.17 -12.62
C THR A 29 10.21 3.66 -12.54
N ARG A 30 10.72 2.94 -13.55
CA ARG A 30 10.89 1.49 -13.51
C ARG A 30 11.78 1.06 -12.34
N TYR A 31 12.82 1.83 -12.00
CA TYR A 31 13.66 1.54 -10.84
C TYR A 31 12.86 1.46 -9.54
N ALA A 32 11.93 2.40 -9.31
CA ALA A 32 11.06 2.36 -8.15
C ALA A 32 10.04 1.20 -8.22
N GLU A 33 9.55 0.85 -9.41
CA GLU A 33 8.71 -0.34 -9.61
C GLU A 33 9.45 -1.61 -9.21
N ASP A 34 10.67 -1.79 -9.72
CA ASP A 34 11.49 -2.97 -9.46
C ASP A 34 11.91 -3.03 -7.97
N GLY A 35 12.12 -1.87 -7.32
CA GLY A 35 12.30 -1.78 -5.87
C GLY A 35 11.07 -2.22 -5.06
N ALA A 36 9.87 -1.82 -5.49
CA ALA A 36 8.63 -2.29 -4.89
C ALA A 36 8.40 -3.80 -5.12
N ASP A 37 8.80 -4.32 -6.28
CA ASP A 37 8.78 -5.76 -6.57
C ASP A 37 9.72 -6.54 -5.65
N LEU A 38 10.93 -6.02 -5.39
CA LEU A 38 11.85 -6.62 -4.42
C LEU A 38 11.24 -6.67 -3.02
N VAL A 39 10.60 -5.60 -2.56
CA VAL A 39 9.90 -5.60 -1.27
C VAL A 39 8.82 -6.68 -1.26
N ARG A 40 8.00 -6.78 -2.33
CA ARG A 40 6.93 -7.79 -2.43
C ARG A 40 7.47 -9.22 -2.38
N LEU A 41 8.51 -9.51 -3.17
CA LEU A 41 9.14 -10.83 -3.23
C LEU A 41 9.75 -11.25 -1.88
N ASN A 42 10.20 -10.28 -1.09
CA ASN A 42 10.79 -10.51 0.24
C ASN A 42 9.77 -10.38 1.40
N SER A 43 8.46 -10.25 1.11
CA SER A 43 7.42 -10.08 2.13
C SER A 43 6.86 -11.41 2.66
N ILE A 44 7.36 -12.56 2.20
CA ILE A 44 6.91 -13.86 2.70
C ILE A 44 7.55 -14.12 4.07
N VAL A 45 6.70 -14.22 5.09
CA VAL A 45 7.12 -14.55 6.46
C VAL A 45 7.50 -16.03 6.53
N PRO A 46 8.69 -16.39 7.04
CA PRO A 46 9.09 -17.79 7.24
C PRO A 46 8.38 -18.37 8.48
N GLY A 47 7.06 -18.49 8.38
CA GLY A 47 6.16 -18.95 9.44
C GLY A 47 5.48 -20.29 9.10
N PRO A 48 4.50 -20.71 9.92
CA PRO A 48 3.73 -21.91 9.65
C PRO A 48 2.95 -21.77 8.33
N ALA A 49 2.71 -22.90 7.66
CA ALA A 49 1.82 -22.94 6.50
C ALA A 49 0.41 -22.48 6.91
N MET A 50 -0.11 -21.47 6.23
CA MET A 50 -1.47 -20.99 6.46
C MET A 50 -2.47 -21.89 5.74
N PRO A 51 -3.62 -22.23 6.36
CA PRO A 51 -4.68 -22.95 5.67
C PRO A 51 -5.29 -22.08 4.58
N ASP A 52 -5.72 -22.70 3.48
CA ASP A 52 -6.53 -22.04 2.46
C ASP A 52 -7.88 -21.59 3.08
N PRO A 53 -8.22 -20.29 3.07
CA PRO A 53 -9.50 -19.81 3.59
C PRO A 53 -10.69 -20.15 2.68
N THR A 54 -10.47 -20.49 1.41
CA THR A 54 -11.52 -20.71 0.40
C THR A 54 -12.59 -21.71 0.84
N PRO A 55 -12.26 -22.91 1.37
CA PRO A 55 -13.28 -23.86 1.83
C PRO A 55 -14.16 -23.31 2.96
N LYS A 56 -13.59 -22.50 3.86
CA LYS A 56 -14.34 -21.87 4.96
C LYS A 56 -15.28 -20.78 4.44
N LEU A 57 -14.83 -19.96 3.49
CA LEU A 57 -15.66 -18.94 2.86
C LEU A 57 -16.87 -19.57 2.16
N ILE A 58 -16.65 -20.62 1.36
CA ILE A 58 -17.72 -21.39 0.72
C ILE A 58 -18.69 -21.98 1.75
N ALA A 59 -18.17 -22.57 2.83
CA ALA A 59 -19.01 -23.12 3.91
C ALA A 59 -19.87 -22.05 4.61
N THR A 60 -19.43 -20.79 4.62
CA THR A 60 -20.21 -19.65 5.12
C THR A 60 -21.16 -19.01 4.09
N GLY A 61 -21.27 -19.59 2.89
CA GLY A 61 -22.20 -19.18 1.86
C GLY A 61 -21.65 -18.18 0.83
N TRP A 62 -20.34 -17.93 0.81
CA TRP A 62 -19.72 -17.09 -0.21
C TRP A 62 -19.79 -17.76 -1.59
N LYS A 63 -20.06 -16.97 -2.63
CA LYS A 63 -20.01 -17.44 -4.01
C LYS A 63 -18.60 -17.29 -4.54
N GLU A 64 -18.24 -18.11 -5.53
CA GLU A 64 -16.92 -18.03 -6.18
C GLU A 64 -16.60 -16.63 -6.69
N LYS A 65 -17.58 -15.92 -7.25
CA LYS A 65 -17.42 -14.53 -7.71
C LYS A 65 -16.99 -13.59 -6.58
N ASP A 66 -17.57 -13.73 -5.39
CA ASP A 66 -17.26 -12.85 -4.23
C ASP A 66 -15.86 -13.15 -3.69
N ILE A 67 -15.43 -14.42 -3.77
CA ILE A 67 -14.07 -14.84 -3.40
C ILE A 67 -13.04 -14.30 -4.41
N GLU A 68 -13.35 -14.31 -5.71
CA GLU A 68 -12.49 -13.69 -6.71
C GLU A 68 -12.40 -12.17 -6.55
N GLU A 69 -13.50 -11.50 -6.21
CA GLU A 69 -13.48 -10.06 -5.87
C GLU A 69 -12.59 -9.77 -4.66
N LEU A 70 -12.67 -10.60 -3.61
CA LEU A 70 -11.77 -10.53 -2.46
C LEU A 70 -10.30 -10.73 -2.88
N LYS A 71 -10.00 -11.73 -3.71
CA LYS A 71 -8.63 -11.99 -4.18
C LYS A 71 -8.08 -10.83 -5.01
N VAL A 72 -8.89 -10.24 -5.88
CA VAL A 72 -8.51 -9.03 -6.63
C VAL A 72 -8.22 -7.88 -5.67
N ALA A 73 -9.03 -7.70 -4.62
CA ALA A 73 -8.75 -6.68 -3.61
C ALA A 73 -7.41 -6.92 -2.89
N LEU A 74 -7.11 -8.17 -2.54
CA LEU A 74 -5.81 -8.56 -1.96
C LEU A 74 -4.65 -8.30 -2.93
N ASP A 75 -4.80 -8.62 -4.21
CA ASP A 75 -3.77 -8.38 -5.23
C ASP A 75 -3.47 -6.88 -5.40
N LEU A 76 -4.51 -6.03 -5.38
CA LEU A 76 -4.33 -4.58 -5.45
C LEU A 76 -3.62 -4.04 -4.20
N LEU A 77 -3.96 -4.53 -3.00
CA LEU A 77 -3.26 -4.19 -1.77
C LEU A 77 -1.80 -4.65 -1.81
N ASN A 78 -1.54 -5.88 -2.26
CA ASN A 78 -0.20 -6.45 -2.43
C ASN A 78 0.62 -5.72 -3.50
N TYR A 79 -0.04 -5.17 -4.53
CA TYR A 79 0.60 -4.36 -5.54
C TYR A 79 1.05 -3.00 -4.97
N GLY A 80 0.14 -2.29 -4.29
CA GLY A 80 0.38 -0.91 -3.84
C GLY A 80 1.11 -0.77 -2.51
N ASN A 81 0.97 -1.69 -1.56
CA ASN A 81 1.61 -1.59 -0.24
C ASN A 81 3.15 -1.49 -0.32
N PRO A 82 3.85 -2.30 -1.13
CA PRO A 82 5.29 -2.15 -1.33
C PRO A 82 5.69 -0.76 -1.88
N LYS A 83 4.89 -0.19 -2.79
CA LYS A 83 5.13 1.16 -3.31
C LYS A 83 4.95 2.23 -2.24
N TYR A 84 3.97 2.05 -1.35
CA TYR A 84 3.79 2.93 -0.21
C TYR A 84 4.93 2.80 0.81
N LEU A 85 5.56 1.63 0.94
CA LEU A 85 6.78 1.49 1.73
C LEU A 85 7.94 2.30 1.14
N ILE A 86 8.13 2.25 -0.19
CA ILE A 86 9.12 3.11 -0.87
C ILE A 86 8.81 4.59 -0.62
N LEU A 87 7.54 4.99 -0.71
CA LEU A 87 7.09 6.37 -0.46
C LEU A 87 7.40 6.84 0.96
N ILE A 88 6.96 6.09 1.97
CA ILE A 88 7.14 6.50 3.38
C ILE A 88 8.61 6.45 3.78
N THR A 89 9.39 5.51 3.23
CA THR A 89 10.84 5.46 3.42
C THR A 89 11.48 6.71 2.84
N ALA A 90 11.17 7.07 1.60
CA ALA A 90 11.73 8.28 0.99
C ALA A 90 11.37 9.55 1.76
N PHE A 91 10.11 9.68 2.21
CA PHE A 91 9.67 10.81 3.04
C PHE A 91 10.42 10.86 4.36
N ASN A 92 10.50 9.76 5.09
CA ASN A 92 11.18 9.69 6.38
C ASN A 92 12.69 9.95 6.26
N GLU A 93 13.35 9.33 5.29
CA GLU A 93 14.79 9.49 5.09
C GLU A 93 15.14 10.93 4.65
N ALA A 94 14.38 11.50 3.72
CA ALA A 94 14.58 12.88 3.28
C ALA A 94 14.31 13.90 4.39
N TRP A 95 13.26 13.68 5.19
CA TRP A 95 12.92 14.53 6.34
C TRP A 95 14.06 14.61 7.36
N HIS A 96 14.82 13.51 7.51
CA HIS A 96 15.99 13.45 8.36
C HIS A 96 17.31 13.73 7.64
N GLU A 97 17.26 14.35 6.46
CA GLU A 97 18.43 14.70 5.65
C GLU A 97 19.35 13.51 5.30
N ARG A 98 18.80 12.30 5.35
CA ARG A 98 19.47 11.06 4.93
C ARG A 98 19.31 10.84 3.43
N ASN A 99 19.95 9.79 2.91
CA ASN A 99 19.96 9.54 1.48
C ASN A 99 18.60 8.98 1.02
N ALA A 100 17.83 9.81 0.31
CA ALA A 100 16.59 9.44 -0.37
C ALA A 100 16.68 9.58 -1.91
N GLY A 101 17.90 9.59 -2.46
CA GLY A 101 18.17 9.82 -3.88
C GLY A 101 19.12 11.00 -4.13
N GLY A 102 19.63 11.12 -5.36
CA GLY A 102 20.46 12.25 -5.80
C GLY A 102 21.92 12.28 -5.31
N ARG A 103 22.33 11.38 -4.41
CA ARG A 103 23.72 11.27 -3.91
C ARG A 103 24.59 10.25 -4.65
N ASN A 104 24.00 9.42 -5.51
CA ASN A 104 24.75 8.44 -6.30
C ASN A 104 25.56 9.14 -7.40
N LYS A 105 26.79 8.67 -7.66
CA LYS A 105 27.65 9.20 -8.73
C LYS A 105 27.04 9.04 -10.12
N GLU A 106 26.25 8.00 -10.30
CA GLU A 106 25.56 7.70 -11.54
C GLU A 106 24.06 7.94 -11.37
N LEU A 107 23.48 8.59 -12.37
CA LEU A 107 22.03 8.65 -12.54
C LEU A 107 21.52 7.30 -13.06
N LEU A 108 20.23 7.04 -12.87
CA LEU A 108 19.53 5.93 -13.52
C LEU A 108 19.66 6.05 -15.05
N LYS A 109 19.86 4.92 -15.72
CA LYS A 109 20.08 4.84 -17.18
C LYS A 109 19.20 3.76 -17.78
N GLY A 110 18.94 3.86 -19.08
CA GLY A 110 18.18 2.86 -19.82
C GLY A 110 16.78 2.65 -19.22
N ARG A 111 16.37 1.38 -19.11
CA ARG A 111 15.03 1.00 -18.63
C ARG A 111 14.73 1.54 -17.23
N ASP A 112 15.73 1.65 -16.38
CA ASP A 112 15.55 2.03 -14.97
C ASP A 112 15.01 3.46 -14.81
N ALA A 113 15.36 4.36 -15.73
CA ALA A 113 14.89 5.74 -15.77
C ALA A 113 13.56 5.93 -16.51
N GLU A 114 13.03 4.89 -17.16
CA GLU A 114 11.76 4.97 -17.88
C GLU A 114 10.60 5.22 -16.92
N ILE A 115 9.67 6.08 -17.34
CA ILE A 115 8.45 6.38 -16.58
C ILE A 115 7.42 5.30 -16.85
N ILE A 116 6.88 4.70 -15.78
CA ILE A 116 5.82 3.70 -15.89
C ILE A 116 4.50 4.35 -16.36
N PRO A 117 3.57 3.57 -16.97
CA PRO A 117 2.27 4.09 -17.37
C PRO A 117 1.53 4.77 -16.21
N TYR A 118 0.99 5.96 -16.47
CA TYR A 118 0.22 6.70 -15.48
C TYR A 118 -1.24 6.24 -15.45
N GLY A 119 -1.84 6.26 -14.26
CA GLY A 119 -3.22 5.85 -14.02
C GLY A 119 -3.32 4.45 -13.40
N LEU A 120 -4.56 4.01 -13.19
CA LEU A 120 -4.83 2.66 -12.69
C LEU A 120 -4.66 1.64 -13.83
N PRO A 121 -4.23 0.41 -13.54
CA PRO A 121 -4.26 -0.68 -14.52
C PRO A 121 -5.68 -0.89 -15.07
N LYS A 122 -5.78 -1.43 -16.28
CA LYS A 122 -7.07 -1.67 -16.93
C LYS A 122 -7.97 -2.56 -16.05
N GLY A 123 -9.20 -2.11 -15.81
CA GLY A 123 -10.19 -2.83 -15.00
C GLY A 123 -10.04 -2.67 -13.50
N VAL A 124 -9.10 -1.83 -13.04
CA VAL A 124 -8.92 -1.49 -11.62
C VAL A 124 -9.68 -0.21 -11.31
N GLU A 125 -10.63 -0.31 -10.40
CA GLU A 125 -11.34 0.84 -9.83
C GLU A 125 -10.69 1.30 -8.52
N LYS A 126 -11.02 2.52 -8.09
CA LYS A 126 -10.60 2.99 -6.76
C LYS A 126 -11.35 2.20 -5.69
N PHE A 127 -10.64 1.80 -4.63
CA PHE A 127 -11.32 1.33 -3.41
C PHE A 127 -12.15 2.46 -2.80
N HIS A 128 -13.30 2.06 -2.27
CA HIS A 128 -14.11 2.83 -1.34
C HIS A 128 -13.89 2.23 0.04
N LEU A 129 -13.10 2.90 0.87
CA LEU A 129 -12.83 2.42 2.22
C LEU A 129 -14.03 2.76 3.12
N LEU A 130 -14.40 1.80 3.96
CA LEU A 130 -15.48 2.00 4.92
C LEU A 130 -15.13 3.09 5.95
N ASP A 131 -16.16 3.71 6.53
CA ASP A 131 -16.06 4.54 7.72
C ASP A 131 -16.11 3.63 8.96
N PRO A 132 -15.02 3.49 9.74
CA PRO A 132 -15.00 2.66 10.93
C PRO A 132 -16.04 3.08 11.96
N ASP A 133 -16.35 4.36 12.09
CA ASP A 133 -17.27 4.88 13.10
C ASP A 133 -18.74 4.59 12.75
N GLN A 134 -19.03 4.38 11.46
CA GLN A 134 -20.36 4.01 10.95
C GLN A 134 -20.50 2.51 10.66
N ALA A 135 -19.43 1.72 10.82
CA ALA A 135 -19.47 0.29 10.58
C ALA A 135 -20.27 -0.45 11.68
N ASP A 136 -20.77 -1.65 11.37
CA ASP A 136 -21.41 -2.49 12.37
C ASP A 136 -20.42 -2.95 13.47
N GLU A 137 -20.96 -3.36 14.62
CA GLU A 137 -20.17 -3.76 15.80
C GLU A 137 -19.16 -4.87 15.50
N ARG A 138 -19.53 -5.82 14.63
CA ARG A 138 -18.65 -6.92 14.23
C ARG A 138 -17.44 -6.38 13.45
N THR A 139 -17.68 -5.47 12.52
CA THR A 139 -16.64 -4.84 11.69
C THR A 139 -15.73 -3.95 12.54
N GLN A 140 -16.29 -3.13 13.43
CA GLN A 140 -15.50 -2.33 14.36
C GLN A 140 -14.61 -3.21 15.25
N THR A 141 -15.17 -4.30 15.77
CA THR A 141 -14.45 -5.25 16.63
C THR A 141 -13.30 -5.90 15.88
N ILE A 142 -13.51 -6.44 14.67
CA ILE A 142 -12.43 -7.10 13.95
C ILE A 142 -11.33 -6.12 13.51
N LEU A 143 -11.68 -4.89 13.14
CA LEU A 143 -10.69 -3.85 12.82
C LEU A 143 -9.85 -3.48 14.04
N ARG A 144 -10.47 -3.36 15.21
CA ARG A 144 -9.79 -3.12 16.49
C ARG A 144 -8.86 -4.29 16.86
N ASP A 145 -9.34 -5.53 16.74
CA ASP A 145 -8.55 -6.71 17.12
C ASP A 145 -7.33 -6.89 16.21
N ILE A 146 -7.47 -6.65 14.89
CA ILE A 146 -6.34 -6.67 13.94
C ILE A 146 -5.33 -5.56 14.24
N ARG A 147 -5.83 -4.34 14.55
CA ARG A 147 -5.00 -3.21 14.96
C ARG A 147 -4.19 -3.57 16.20
N ASP A 148 -4.83 -4.08 17.24
CA ASP A 148 -4.23 -4.38 18.53
C ASP A 148 -3.23 -5.54 18.44
N ALA A 149 -3.54 -6.57 17.65
CA ALA A 149 -2.64 -7.70 17.38
C ALA A 149 -1.31 -7.28 16.72
N SER A 150 -1.33 -6.16 15.98
CA SER A 150 -0.14 -5.62 15.28
C SER A 150 0.44 -4.37 15.94
N LEU A 151 -0.07 -3.97 17.11
CA LEU A 151 0.31 -2.74 17.82
C LEU A 151 0.22 -1.47 16.95
N HIS A 152 -0.77 -1.45 16.05
CA HIS A 152 -1.02 -0.31 15.17
C HIS A 152 -1.98 0.71 15.83
N HIS A 153 -2.14 1.86 15.18
CA HIS A 153 -2.92 2.98 15.73
C HIS A 153 -4.36 3.06 15.18
N GLY A 154 -4.66 2.47 14.03
CA GLY A 154 -6.00 2.47 13.47
C GLY A 154 -6.12 1.80 12.10
N PRO A 155 -7.35 1.51 11.64
CA PRO A 155 -7.61 1.03 10.29
C PRO A 155 -7.53 2.17 9.26
N ALA A 156 -7.31 1.81 7.99
CA ALA A 156 -7.37 2.74 6.88
C ALA A 156 -8.84 3.11 6.56
N SER A 157 -9.19 4.40 6.57
CA SER A 157 -10.50 4.92 6.15
C SER A 157 -10.38 6.12 5.20
N ASP A 158 -11.42 6.37 4.40
CA ASP A 158 -11.53 7.57 3.54
C ASP A 158 -12.18 8.78 4.26
N PHE A 159 -12.55 8.61 5.54
CA PHE A 159 -13.21 9.61 6.39
C PHE A 159 -12.29 10.16 7.48
#